data_AF-A0A812S5U4-F1
#
_entry.id   AF-A0A812S5U4-F1
#
_cell.length_a   1.000
_cell.length_b   1.000
_cell.length_c   1.000
_cell.angle_alpha   90.00
_cell.angle_beta   90.00
_cell.angle_gamma   90.00
#
_symmetry.space_group_name_H-M   'P 1'
#
loop_
_entity.id
_entity.type
_entity.pdbx_description
1 polymer ?
#
loop_
_entity_poly.entity_id
_entity_poly.type
_entity_poly.pdbx_seq_one_letter_code
_entity_poly.pdbx_strand_id
1 'polypeptide(L)'
;MSKSAVNNHGVELTSMGVAGQAARTLLDDSSNEHSHSHARRRTTLADLRRELQSQEDEKPHQHRRAETALAVYTLARIAANVWVLLFLRNPDGIPDYVDFGIDSILRPSITGLGVFVFLYRKDRFSTKNPLQLWSFVAACCLALPVCDLSGELVLVLEEALLEALLRRHSRLDVVNVARILWEVSCNLLQVYMTTMKLRALGWHRAARCSDMFTMLGTGSLVALFLAVWLFESVEPLNITVYICFGFTFLTLSIQCGALTWAACSALVKAGDETLRSTACLLLVNSVLILIGPVLSFAGLFALLLEDFLFRSLLTVDVAFQVCNVLLLSGMVGPRLMSLETLKKIAELSGSGLASKRIAFPGHISRSARDCIVSFPGKYSESWDRAVSSTQTQKDAYSLACVFLTDADAGLGKHASNPATPGKCWCQQIYGPIPASAYLSVVETSVAEQNSNQKLAFARADAEAMGQRLIIKQDQGEMEWEQELAEALRDAEKRCAENRELAPWGCQWFEDWKNNVDIAVQHHQTLHVFYFEGCKGKGKMAWDQLPDKQARQEARKGSGLGASQTSEVAYLDKVGLRYVEHDIMEFEDFLASRS
;
A
#
# COMPACT_ATOMS: atom_id res chain seq x y z
N MET A 1 -23.52 54.64 28.86
CA MET A 1 -22.92 53.79 29.92
C MET A 1 -22.94 52.34 29.45
N SER A 2 -21.83 51.64 29.68
CA SER A 2 -21.53 50.23 29.39
C SER A 2 -21.51 49.78 27.92
N LYS A 3 -20.28 49.71 27.38
CA LYS A 3 -19.88 49.01 26.16
C LYS A 3 -19.55 47.55 26.52
N SER A 4 -19.98 46.59 25.71
CA SER A 4 -19.47 45.21 25.71
C SER A 4 -18.69 44.96 24.42
N ALA A 5 -17.49 44.41 24.58
CA ALA A 5 -16.49 44.18 23.55
C ALA A 5 -16.67 42.80 22.90
N VAL A 6 -16.53 42.76 21.58
CA VAL A 6 -16.38 41.52 20.79
C VAL A 6 -14.98 41.54 20.18
N ASN A 7 -14.17 40.55 20.54
CA ASN A 7 -12.82 40.35 20.06
C ASN A 7 -12.84 39.74 18.65
N ASN A 8 -12.33 40.50 17.68
CA ASN A 8 -11.87 40.02 16.38
C ASN A 8 -10.36 39.77 16.44
N HIS A 9 -9.91 38.61 16.00
CA HIS A 9 -8.51 38.37 15.63
C HIS A 9 -8.44 38.07 14.14
N GLY A 10 -8.26 39.15 13.36
CA GLY A 10 -7.61 39.08 12.06
C GLY A 10 -6.10 39.13 12.27
N VAL A 11 -5.37 38.20 11.65
CA VAL A 11 -3.91 38.24 11.58
C VAL A 11 -3.56 38.86 10.23
N GLU A 12 -3.14 40.13 10.29
CA GLU A 12 -2.51 40.86 9.19
C GLU A 12 -1.08 40.35 8.98
N LEU A 13 -0.76 40.09 7.71
CA LEU A 13 0.59 39.97 7.18
C LEU A 13 1.28 41.34 7.21
N THR A 14 2.35 41.47 7.99
CA THR A 14 3.42 42.45 7.75
C THR A 14 4.77 41.90 8.21
N SER A 15 5.84 42.33 7.53
CA SER A 15 7.26 42.22 7.90
C SER A 15 8.02 40.93 7.52
N MET A 16 8.36 40.79 6.23
CA MET A 16 9.66 40.22 5.83
C MET A 16 10.48 41.32 5.14
N GLY A 17 11.21 42.07 5.95
CA GLY A 17 12.07 43.17 5.51
C GLY A 17 13.37 43.23 6.28
N VAL A 18 14.05 42.09 6.55
CA VAL A 18 15.43 42.09 7.10
C VAL A 18 16.23 40.82 6.71
N ALA A 19 16.13 40.35 5.45
CA ALA A 19 16.92 39.20 4.97
C ALA A 19 17.87 39.55 3.80
N GLY A 20 18.04 40.85 3.50
CA GLY A 20 18.80 41.33 2.34
C GLY A 20 20.25 41.75 2.60
N GLN A 21 20.76 41.66 3.83
CA GLN A 21 22.10 42.19 4.18
C GLN A 21 23.06 41.19 4.84
N ALA A 22 22.65 39.94 5.09
CA ALA A 22 23.54 38.90 5.61
C ALA A 22 24.18 38.00 4.52
N ALA A 23 23.73 38.10 3.26
CA ALA A 23 24.18 37.25 2.16
C ALA A 23 25.36 37.83 1.33
N ARG A 24 25.94 38.96 1.74
CA ARG A 24 27.09 39.59 1.04
C ARG A 24 28.42 39.55 1.79
N THR A 25 28.48 38.92 2.95
CA THR A 25 29.68 38.89 3.80
C THR A 25 30.33 37.51 3.91
N LEU A 26 29.86 36.50 3.16
CA LEU A 26 30.39 35.12 3.17
C LEU A 26 31.03 34.70 1.83
N LEU A 27 31.30 35.65 0.93
CA LEU A 27 31.87 35.37 -0.39
C LEU A 27 33.37 35.72 -0.54
N ASP A 28 34.10 35.94 0.57
CA ASP A 28 35.51 36.36 0.49
C ASP A 28 36.51 35.50 1.29
N ASP A 29 36.13 34.30 1.77
CA ASP A 29 37.03 33.51 2.64
C ASP A 29 37.15 32.00 2.28
N SER A 30 37.13 31.64 0.99
CA SER A 30 37.43 30.26 0.55
C SER A 30 38.50 30.16 -0.55
N SER A 31 39.40 31.13 -0.62
CA SER A 31 40.61 31.02 -1.44
C SER A 31 41.75 30.37 -0.64
N ASN A 32 41.70 29.06 -0.42
CA ASN A 32 42.86 28.14 -0.29
C ASN A 32 42.43 26.81 0.33
N GLU A 33 41.96 25.87 -0.49
CA GLU A 33 42.14 24.45 -0.18
C GLU A 33 42.59 23.69 -1.42
N HIS A 34 43.56 22.81 -1.18
CA HIS A 34 44.41 22.20 -2.16
C HIS A 34 43.68 21.30 -3.16
N SER A 35 44.10 21.49 -4.41
CA SER A 35 43.87 20.64 -5.56
C SER A 35 44.27 19.17 -5.31
N HIS A 36 43.28 18.30 -5.15
CA HIS A 36 43.38 16.90 -5.59
C HIS A 36 42.36 16.67 -6.71
N SER A 37 42.78 16.99 -7.94
CA SER A 37 42.02 16.63 -9.14
C SER A 37 42.04 15.11 -9.32
N HIS A 38 41.04 14.41 -8.80
CA HIS A 38 40.69 13.10 -9.33
C HIS A 38 40.11 13.30 -10.73
N ALA A 39 40.96 13.14 -11.74
CA ALA A 39 40.55 13.03 -13.12
C ALA A 39 39.52 11.90 -13.24
N ARG A 40 38.23 12.26 -13.30
CA ARG A 40 37.12 11.37 -13.67
C ARG A 40 37.35 10.93 -15.11
N ARG A 41 38.12 9.85 -15.27
CA ARG A 41 38.18 9.08 -16.52
C ARG A 41 36.74 8.69 -16.84
N ARG A 42 36.22 9.15 -17.98
CA ARG A 42 34.95 8.66 -18.54
C ARG A 42 35.12 7.17 -18.80
N THR A 43 34.59 6.33 -17.91
CA THR A 43 34.43 4.91 -18.12
C THR A 43 33.60 4.73 -19.39
N THR A 44 34.18 4.09 -20.40
CA THR A 44 33.48 3.90 -21.66
C THR A 44 32.40 2.85 -21.47
N LEU A 45 31.35 2.90 -22.29
CA LEU A 45 30.26 1.91 -22.24
C LEU A 45 30.77 0.46 -22.46
N ALA A 46 31.92 0.32 -23.13
CA ALA A 46 32.63 -0.95 -23.29
C ALA A 46 33.30 -1.44 -21.99
N ASP A 47 33.80 -0.53 -21.15
CA ASP A 47 34.39 -0.88 -19.85
C ASP A 47 33.29 -1.30 -18.85
N LEU A 48 32.16 -0.58 -18.84
CA LEU A 48 30.97 -0.98 -18.07
C LEU A 48 30.43 -2.36 -18.50
N ARG A 49 30.47 -2.65 -19.81
CA ARG A 49 30.03 -3.96 -20.33
C ARG A 49 31.00 -5.07 -19.95
N ARG A 50 32.31 -4.82 -19.98
CA ARG A 50 33.34 -5.77 -19.52
C ARG A 50 33.24 -6.03 -18.01
N GLU A 51 32.94 -5.00 -17.22
CA GLU A 51 32.78 -5.11 -15.77
C GLU A 51 31.49 -5.85 -15.38
N LEU A 52 30.40 -5.63 -16.13
CA LEU A 52 29.17 -6.41 -16.00
C LEU A 52 29.38 -7.88 -16.39
N GLN A 53 30.13 -8.15 -17.46
CA GLN A 53 30.47 -9.52 -17.88
C GLN A 53 31.38 -10.21 -16.86
N SER A 54 32.40 -9.53 -16.31
CA SER A 54 33.23 -10.11 -15.26
C SER A 54 32.45 -10.38 -13.97
N GLN A 55 31.45 -9.54 -13.65
CA GLN A 55 30.53 -9.80 -12.53
C GLN A 55 29.54 -10.94 -12.81
N GLU A 56 29.23 -11.25 -14.08
CA GLU A 56 28.46 -12.44 -14.44
C GLU A 56 29.30 -13.72 -14.31
N ASP A 57 30.58 -13.66 -14.68
CA ASP A 57 31.50 -14.82 -14.63
C ASP A 57 31.98 -15.18 -13.21
N GLU A 58 31.99 -14.25 -12.24
CA GLU A 58 32.34 -14.55 -10.84
C GLU A 58 31.17 -15.12 -9.99
N LYS A 59 29.92 -14.89 -10.40
CA LYS A 59 28.73 -15.38 -9.68
C LYS A 59 28.61 -16.91 -9.49
N PRO A 60 28.97 -17.79 -10.45
CA PRO A 60 28.75 -19.23 -10.30
C PRO A 60 29.58 -19.86 -9.16
N HIS A 61 30.77 -19.33 -8.87
CA HIS A 61 31.63 -19.89 -7.83
C HIS A 61 31.16 -19.57 -6.41
N GLN A 62 30.69 -18.34 -6.15
CA GLN A 62 30.12 -17.99 -4.85
C GLN A 62 28.81 -18.74 -4.58
N HIS A 63 28.02 -18.98 -5.63
CA HIS A 63 26.77 -19.72 -5.53
C HIS A 63 26.98 -21.16 -5.08
N ARG A 64 27.87 -21.90 -5.75
CA ARG A 64 28.19 -23.29 -5.36
C ARG A 64 28.72 -23.39 -3.93
N ARG A 65 29.47 -22.38 -3.46
CA ARG A 65 29.96 -22.34 -2.07
C ARG A 65 28.83 -22.20 -1.06
N ALA A 66 27.86 -21.32 -1.32
CA ALA A 66 26.70 -21.13 -0.44
C ALA A 66 25.80 -22.38 -0.41
N GLU A 67 25.56 -23.01 -1.56
CA GLU A 67 24.81 -24.28 -1.65
C GLU A 67 25.50 -25.39 -0.87
N THR A 68 26.82 -25.53 -1.07
CA THR A 68 27.62 -26.55 -0.35
C THR A 68 27.61 -26.29 1.15
N ALA A 69 27.80 -25.03 1.57
CA ALA A 69 27.77 -24.66 2.99
C ALA A 69 26.41 -24.97 3.64
N LEU A 70 25.30 -24.70 2.94
CA LEU A 70 23.96 -25.00 3.46
C LEU A 70 23.67 -26.50 3.52
N ALA A 71 24.09 -27.26 2.50
CA ALA A 71 23.98 -28.71 2.51
C ALA A 71 24.77 -29.32 3.67
N VAL A 72 26.02 -28.87 3.86
CA VAL A 72 26.88 -29.28 4.98
C VAL A 72 26.24 -28.91 6.32
N TYR A 73 25.71 -27.69 6.47
CA TYR A 73 25.02 -27.25 7.67
C TYR A 73 23.80 -28.13 8.00
N THR A 74 22.98 -28.43 7.00
CA THR A 74 21.78 -29.27 7.17
C THR A 74 22.16 -30.69 7.55
N LEU A 75 23.15 -31.29 6.87
CA LEU A 75 23.66 -32.62 7.21
C LEU A 75 24.30 -32.66 8.60
N ALA A 76 25.03 -31.62 8.99
CA ALA A 76 25.62 -31.50 10.32
C ALA A 76 24.53 -31.44 11.42
N ARG A 77 23.44 -30.69 11.19
CA ARG A 77 22.28 -30.67 12.12
C ARG A 77 21.61 -32.03 12.24
N ILE A 78 21.37 -32.71 11.13
CA ILE A 78 20.79 -34.07 11.13
C ILE A 78 21.71 -35.03 11.90
N ALA A 79 23.01 -35.02 11.60
CA ALA A 79 23.99 -35.88 12.26
C ALA A 79 24.06 -35.60 13.77
N ALA A 80 24.02 -34.32 14.18
CA ALA A 80 24.00 -33.94 15.59
C ALA A 80 22.74 -34.45 16.29
N ASN A 81 21.55 -34.26 15.70
CA ASN A 81 20.29 -34.75 16.29
C ASN A 81 20.28 -36.29 16.42
N VAL A 82 20.74 -37.01 15.39
CA VAL A 82 20.86 -38.48 15.42
C VAL A 82 21.86 -38.93 16.49
N TRP A 83 22.99 -38.23 16.64
CA TRP A 83 23.97 -38.55 17.66
C TRP A 83 23.41 -38.39 19.08
N VAL A 84 22.69 -37.30 19.35
CA VAL A 84 22.03 -37.10 20.66
C VAL A 84 21.03 -38.22 20.95
N LEU A 85 20.23 -38.64 19.95
CA LEU A 85 19.30 -39.76 20.12
C LEU A 85 20.00 -41.09 20.39
N LEU A 86 21.08 -41.40 19.69
CA LEU A 86 21.76 -42.69 19.78
C LEU A 86 22.62 -42.84 21.04
N PHE A 87 23.21 -41.75 21.54
CA PHE A 87 24.28 -41.83 22.55
C PHE A 87 23.94 -41.21 23.90
N LEU A 88 22.98 -40.27 23.97
CA LEU A 88 22.68 -39.55 25.21
C LEU A 88 21.31 -39.90 25.82
N ARG A 89 20.40 -40.46 25.03
CA ARG A 89 19.11 -40.94 25.55
C ARG A 89 19.30 -42.33 26.16
N ASN A 90 18.88 -42.47 27.41
CA ASN A 90 19.11 -43.63 28.28
C ASN A 90 18.89 -44.98 27.56
N PRO A 91 19.84 -45.93 27.60
CA PRO A 91 19.75 -47.20 26.85
C PRO A 91 18.55 -48.09 27.23
N ASP A 92 17.93 -47.86 28.38
CA ASP A 92 16.79 -48.63 28.88
C ASP A 92 15.42 -48.11 28.41
N GLY A 93 15.37 -46.92 27.79
CA GLY A 93 14.15 -46.36 27.22
C GLY A 93 14.10 -46.58 25.72
N ILE A 94 13.21 -47.47 25.24
CA ILE A 94 12.94 -47.61 23.80
C ILE A 94 12.61 -46.21 23.26
N PRO A 95 13.39 -45.66 22.30
CA PRO A 95 13.05 -44.39 21.68
C PRO A 95 11.70 -44.56 20.99
N ASP A 96 10.74 -43.68 21.26
CA ASP A 96 9.55 -43.60 20.43
C ASP A 96 10.00 -43.30 18.99
N TYR A 97 9.86 -44.29 18.11
CA TYR A 97 10.32 -44.25 16.72
C TYR A 97 9.79 -43.02 15.94
N VAL A 98 8.68 -42.45 16.40
CA VAL A 98 8.04 -41.26 15.84
C VAL A 98 8.88 -39.99 16.05
N ASP A 99 9.48 -39.82 17.23
CA ASP A 99 10.36 -38.68 17.55
C ASP A 99 11.65 -38.69 16.70
N PHE A 100 12.15 -39.89 16.39
CA PHE A 100 13.39 -40.06 15.64
C PHE A 100 13.29 -39.50 14.22
N GLY A 101 12.20 -39.82 13.50
CA GLY A 101 12.06 -39.40 12.10
C GLY A 101 11.71 -37.93 11.94
N ILE A 102 10.76 -37.44 12.75
CA ILE A 102 10.14 -36.13 12.56
C ILE A 102 11.09 -35.01 13.01
N ASP A 103 11.60 -35.06 14.24
CA ASP A 103 12.37 -33.93 14.76
C ASP A 103 13.83 -33.94 14.32
N SER A 104 14.43 -35.12 14.20
CA SER A 104 15.87 -35.20 13.92
C SER A 104 16.22 -35.10 12.44
N ILE A 105 15.29 -35.49 11.56
CA ILE A 105 15.53 -35.53 10.11
C ILE A 105 14.62 -34.55 9.38
N LEU A 106 13.31 -34.63 9.59
CA LEU A 106 12.34 -33.88 8.79
C LEU A 106 12.47 -32.37 9.02
N ARG A 107 12.54 -31.90 10.27
CA ARG A 107 12.63 -30.47 10.57
C ARG A 107 13.89 -29.78 10.01
N PRO A 108 15.12 -30.29 10.24
CA PRO A 108 16.31 -29.70 9.61
C PRO A 108 16.24 -29.74 8.08
N SER A 109 15.69 -30.82 7.51
CA SER A 109 15.54 -30.95 6.06
C SER A 109 14.61 -29.89 5.48
N ILE A 110 13.45 -29.64 6.11
CA ILE A 110 12.47 -28.66 5.63
C ILE A 110 13.02 -27.23 5.78
N THR A 111 13.58 -26.90 6.93
CA THR A 111 14.13 -25.55 7.17
C THR A 111 15.36 -25.27 6.29
N GLY A 112 16.23 -26.26 6.11
CA GLY A 112 17.34 -26.22 5.16
C GLY A 112 16.86 -26.06 3.71
N LEU A 113 15.82 -26.78 3.29
CA LEU A 113 15.20 -26.61 1.98
C LEU A 113 14.62 -25.20 1.79
N GLY A 114 13.98 -24.66 2.83
CA GLY A 114 13.46 -23.28 2.82
C GLY A 114 14.54 -22.25 2.50
N VAL A 115 15.66 -22.29 3.23
CA VAL A 115 16.83 -21.42 2.98
C VAL A 115 17.44 -21.71 1.60
N PHE A 116 17.51 -22.98 1.20
CA PHE A 116 18.08 -23.40 -0.08
C PHE A 116 17.33 -22.79 -1.25
N VAL A 117 15.99 -22.77 -1.21
CA VAL A 117 15.17 -22.18 -2.27
C VAL A 117 15.52 -20.70 -2.49
N PHE A 118 15.82 -19.94 -1.43
CA PHE A 118 16.26 -18.54 -1.55
C PHE A 118 17.65 -18.39 -2.16
N LEU A 119 18.59 -19.25 -1.77
CA LEU A 119 19.94 -19.22 -2.31
C LEU A 119 19.97 -19.66 -3.77
N TYR A 120 19.22 -20.73 -4.10
CA TYR A 120 19.14 -21.33 -5.43
C TYR A 120 18.44 -20.40 -6.43
N ARG A 121 17.31 -19.80 -6.05
CA ARG A 121 16.53 -18.89 -6.91
C ARG A 121 16.93 -17.42 -6.75
N LYS A 122 18.24 -17.14 -6.82
CA LYS A 122 18.76 -15.77 -6.71
C LYS A 122 18.28 -14.87 -7.85
N ASP A 123 17.88 -15.44 -8.99
CA ASP A 123 17.21 -14.74 -10.10
C ASP A 123 15.88 -14.11 -9.68
N ARG A 124 15.19 -14.70 -8.70
CA ARG A 124 13.92 -14.20 -8.15
C ARG A 124 14.10 -13.37 -6.89
N PHE A 125 15.16 -13.62 -6.13
CA PHE A 125 15.44 -12.93 -4.89
C PHE A 125 16.06 -11.54 -5.12
N SER A 126 15.41 -10.52 -4.58
CA SER A 126 15.88 -9.15 -4.59
C SER A 126 15.96 -8.61 -3.18
N THR A 127 17.16 -8.21 -2.74
CA THR A 127 17.36 -7.52 -1.45
C THR A 127 16.68 -6.16 -1.40
N LYS A 128 16.33 -5.59 -2.57
CA LYS A 128 15.54 -4.35 -2.67
C LYS A 128 14.04 -4.58 -2.45
N ASN A 129 13.58 -5.83 -2.53
CA ASN A 129 12.19 -6.15 -2.22
C ASN A 129 12.08 -6.52 -0.73
N PRO A 130 11.48 -5.67 0.10
CA PRO A 130 11.40 -5.92 1.55
C PRO A 130 10.68 -7.22 1.87
N LEU A 131 9.66 -7.61 1.09
CA LEU A 131 8.93 -8.87 1.30
C LEU A 131 9.85 -10.08 1.15
N GLN A 132 10.72 -10.09 0.14
CA GLN A 132 11.65 -11.19 -0.08
C GLN A 132 12.77 -11.20 0.96
N LEU A 133 13.31 -10.03 1.32
CA LEU A 133 14.32 -9.91 2.36
C LEU A 133 13.82 -10.45 3.71
N TRP A 134 12.64 -10.00 4.15
CA TRP A 134 12.05 -10.46 5.41
C TRP A 134 11.65 -11.93 5.37
N SER A 135 11.25 -12.46 4.20
CA SER A 135 10.99 -13.89 4.03
C SER A 135 12.27 -14.72 4.15
N PHE A 136 13.39 -14.23 3.61
CA PHE A 136 14.68 -14.87 3.79
C PHE A 136 15.11 -14.84 5.26
N VAL A 137 14.95 -13.71 5.95
CA VAL A 137 15.23 -13.59 7.39
C VAL A 137 14.36 -14.59 8.18
N ALA A 138 13.07 -14.68 7.89
CA ALA A 138 12.17 -15.64 8.54
C ALA A 138 12.58 -17.09 8.28
N ALA A 139 12.98 -17.44 7.04
CA ALA A 139 13.49 -18.78 6.73
C ALA A 139 14.77 -19.10 7.52
N CYS A 140 15.68 -18.14 7.66
CA CYS A 140 16.89 -18.28 8.48
C CYS A 140 16.57 -18.42 9.96
N CYS A 141 15.61 -17.64 10.49
CA CYS A 141 15.14 -17.77 11.88
C CYS A 141 14.56 -19.17 12.14
N LEU A 142 13.73 -19.68 11.23
CA LEU A 142 13.15 -21.03 11.30
C LEU A 142 14.22 -22.12 11.23
N ALA A 143 15.33 -21.86 10.54
CA ALA A 143 16.46 -22.77 10.45
C ALA A 143 17.40 -22.72 11.66
N LEU A 144 17.12 -21.95 12.71
CA LEU A 144 17.91 -22.01 13.94
C LEU A 144 17.64 -23.33 14.70
N PRO A 145 18.65 -23.92 15.38
CA PRO A 145 18.49 -25.19 16.10
C PRO A 145 17.81 -25.05 17.47
N VAL A 146 17.17 -23.91 17.78
CA VAL A 146 16.65 -23.58 19.14
C VAL A 146 15.69 -24.64 19.68
N CYS A 147 14.95 -25.30 18.80
CA CYS A 147 14.00 -26.35 19.16
C CYS A 147 14.46 -27.76 18.74
N ASP A 148 15.64 -27.89 18.15
CA ASP A 148 16.22 -29.18 17.80
C ASP A 148 16.78 -29.87 19.02
N LEU A 149 16.82 -31.21 18.99
CA LEU A 149 17.44 -32.01 20.05
C LEU A 149 18.92 -31.64 20.29
N SER A 150 19.64 -31.29 19.23
CA SER A 150 21.02 -30.78 19.33
C SER A 150 21.09 -29.41 20.02
N GLY A 151 20.11 -28.54 19.83
CA GLY A 151 20.02 -27.26 20.54
C GLY A 151 19.68 -27.46 22.01
N GLU A 152 18.80 -28.40 22.35
CA GLU A 152 18.51 -28.76 23.74
C GLU A 152 19.78 -29.17 24.47
N LEU A 153 20.63 -29.99 23.85
CA LEU A 153 21.87 -30.44 24.46
C LEU A 153 22.82 -29.27 24.77
N VAL A 154 22.98 -28.34 23.82
CA VAL A 154 23.84 -27.16 24.02
C VAL A 154 23.33 -26.33 25.18
N LEU A 155 22.02 -26.11 25.24
CA LEU A 155 21.40 -25.32 26.29
C LEU A 155 21.45 -26.01 27.66
N VAL A 156 21.29 -27.32 27.73
CA VAL A 156 21.45 -28.11 28.97
C VAL A 156 22.90 -28.08 29.47
N LEU A 157 23.88 -28.19 28.57
CA LEU A 157 25.30 -28.05 28.93
C LEU A 157 25.61 -26.64 29.45
N GLU A 158 24.98 -25.62 28.85
CA GLU A 158 25.11 -24.23 29.28
C GLU A 158 24.43 -24.00 30.63
N GLU A 159 23.25 -24.59 30.87
CA GLU A 159 22.53 -24.50 32.15
C GLU A 159 23.32 -25.16 33.27
N ALA A 160 23.91 -26.34 33.05
CA ALA A 160 24.78 -26.98 34.03
C ALA A 160 26.02 -26.12 34.36
N LEU A 161 26.56 -25.39 33.38
CA LEU A 161 27.66 -24.46 33.57
C LEU A 161 27.21 -23.19 34.31
N LEU A 162 26.04 -22.67 33.97
CA LEU A 162 25.47 -21.44 34.54
C LEU A 162 25.03 -21.67 35.99
N GLU A 163 24.42 -22.82 36.28
CA GLU A 163 24.03 -23.24 37.63
C GLU A 163 25.27 -23.45 38.53
N ALA A 164 26.38 -23.91 37.94
CA ALA A 164 27.67 -23.99 38.63
C ALA A 164 28.27 -22.59 38.95
N LEU A 165 27.98 -21.57 38.14
CA LEU A 165 28.55 -20.22 38.25
C LEU A 165 27.67 -19.21 39.01
N LEU A 166 26.34 -19.28 38.89
CA LEU A 166 25.38 -18.31 39.41
C LEU A 166 24.45 -18.97 40.42
N ARG A 167 24.96 -19.14 41.65
CA ARG A 167 24.32 -19.90 42.74
C ARG A 167 23.03 -19.29 43.34
N ARG A 168 22.38 -18.31 42.71
CA ARG A 168 21.25 -17.63 43.35
C ARG A 168 20.32 -16.89 42.37
N HIS A 169 19.05 -17.32 42.46
CA HIS A 169 17.79 -16.65 42.11
C HIS A 169 17.15 -16.91 40.74
N SER A 170 15.88 -17.33 40.86
CA SER A 170 14.83 -17.62 39.87
C SER A 170 15.09 -18.79 38.92
N ARG A 171 14.27 -19.85 39.08
CA ARG A 171 14.06 -21.00 38.18
C ARG A 171 13.35 -20.59 36.88
N LEU A 172 13.78 -19.51 36.24
CA LEU A 172 13.29 -19.22 34.90
C LEU A 172 14.08 -20.12 33.96
N ASP A 173 13.45 -21.21 33.50
CA ASP A 173 14.03 -22.13 32.54
C ASP A 173 14.39 -21.33 31.26
N VAL A 174 15.67 -20.98 31.14
CA VAL A 174 16.21 -20.14 30.06
C VAL A 174 15.94 -20.78 28.71
N VAL A 175 15.93 -22.12 28.65
CA VAL A 175 15.64 -22.90 27.46
C VAL A 175 14.21 -22.67 27.01
N ASN A 176 13.25 -22.77 27.93
CA ASN A 176 11.84 -22.51 27.63
C ASN A 176 11.59 -21.06 27.23
N VAL A 177 12.25 -20.10 27.88
CA VAL A 177 12.15 -18.68 27.50
C VAL A 177 12.69 -18.46 26.07
N ALA A 178 13.84 -19.04 25.74
CA ALA A 178 14.42 -18.93 24.40
C ALA A 178 13.50 -19.51 23.32
N ARG A 179 12.87 -20.67 23.60
CA ARG A 179 11.88 -21.29 22.70
C ARG A 179 10.66 -20.41 22.49
N ILE A 180 10.11 -19.86 23.56
CA ILE A 180 8.95 -18.96 23.51
C ILE A 180 9.29 -17.71 22.69
N LEU A 181 10.44 -17.08 22.94
CA LEU A 181 10.89 -15.91 22.20
C LEU A 181 11.10 -16.21 20.72
N TRP A 182 11.68 -17.36 20.40
CA TRP A 182 11.87 -17.81 19.02
C TRP A 182 10.53 -18.02 18.30
N GLU A 183 9.59 -18.72 18.93
CA GLU A 183 8.28 -19.02 18.37
C GLU A 183 7.46 -17.74 18.14
N VAL A 184 7.44 -16.84 19.12
CA VAL A 184 6.80 -15.53 19.00
C VAL A 184 7.42 -14.72 17.87
N SER A 185 8.76 -14.71 17.76
CA SER A 185 9.46 -13.96 16.71
C SER A 185 9.13 -14.48 15.31
N CYS A 186 9.08 -15.81 15.12
CA CYS A 186 8.73 -16.43 13.84
C CYS A 186 7.29 -16.09 13.43
N ASN A 187 6.35 -16.17 14.36
CA ASN A 187 4.96 -15.78 14.12
C ASN A 187 4.81 -14.28 13.81
N LEU A 188 5.48 -13.40 14.55
CA LEU A 188 5.45 -11.95 14.30
C LEU A 188 6.01 -11.59 12.92
N LEU A 189 7.11 -12.24 12.50
CA LEU A 189 7.65 -12.07 11.15
C LEU A 189 6.62 -12.47 10.09
N GLN A 190 5.91 -13.58 10.27
CA GLN A 190 4.86 -14.01 9.33
C GLN A 190 3.68 -13.06 9.26
N VAL A 191 3.20 -12.59 10.40
CA VAL A 191 2.13 -11.57 10.46
C VAL A 191 2.58 -10.30 9.73
N TYR A 192 3.81 -9.83 9.99
CA TYR A 192 4.37 -8.66 9.34
C TYR A 192 4.48 -8.82 7.81
N MET A 193 5.03 -9.95 7.34
CA MET A 193 5.14 -10.24 5.90
C MET A 193 3.78 -10.34 5.22
N THR A 194 2.80 -10.95 5.88
CA THR A 194 1.43 -11.03 5.39
C THR A 194 0.82 -9.63 5.27
N THR A 195 1.04 -8.76 6.26
CA THR A 195 0.60 -7.36 6.19
C THR A 195 1.26 -6.61 5.03
N MET A 196 2.57 -6.81 4.79
CA MET A 196 3.22 -6.24 3.60
C MET A 196 2.58 -6.73 2.29
N LYS A 197 2.25 -8.03 2.21
CA LYS A 197 1.57 -8.61 1.05
C LYS A 197 0.17 -8.02 0.84
N LEU A 198 -0.59 -7.79 1.91
CA LEU A 198 -1.88 -7.11 1.84
C LEU A 198 -1.75 -5.67 1.32
N ARG A 199 -0.74 -4.92 1.77
CA ARG A 199 -0.47 -3.57 1.25
C ARG A 199 -0.15 -3.61 -0.25
N ALA A 200 0.66 -4.58 -0.69
CA ALA A 200 0.99 -4.77 -2.10
C ALA A 200 -0.24 -5.14 -2.96
N LEU A 201 -1.23 -5.81 -2.37
CA LEU A 201 -2.51 -6.11 -3.01
C LEU A 201 -3.51 -4.93 -2.98
N GLY A 202 -3.14 -3.76 -2.43
CA GLY A 202 -4.03 -2.61 -2.29
C GLY A 202 -5.02 -2.69 -1.12
N TRP A 203 -4.91 -3.71 -0.26
CA TRP A 203 -5.78 -3.92 0.90
C TRP A 203 -5.35 -3.08 2.12
N HIS A 204 -5.17 -1.76 1.92
CA HIS A 204 -4.61 -0.85 2.92
C HIS A 204 -5.43 -0.76 4.21
N ARG A 205 -6.76 -0.94 4.15
CA ARG A 205 -7.61 -0.95 5.35
C ARG A 205 -7.37 -2.19 6.20
N ALA A 206 -7.39 -3.37 5.59
CA ALA A 206 -7.10 -4.64 6.27
C ALA A 206 -5.67 -4.66 6.84
N ALA A 207 -4.70 -4.16 6.08
CA ALA A 207 -3.32 -4.04 6.53
C ALA A 207 -3.18 -3.13 7.77
N ARG A 208 -3.75 -1.92 7.74
CA ARG A 208 -3.73 -0.99 8.89
C ARG A 208 -4.43 -1.57 10.12
N CYS A 209 -5.55 -2.25 9.92
CA CYS A 209 -6.26 -2.91 11.00
C CYS A 209 -5.41 -4.04 11.62
N SER A 210 -4.73 -4.82 10.78
CA SER A 210 -3.78 -5.86 11.21
C SER A 210 -2.59 -5.28 11.98
N ASP A 211 -2.01 -4.16 11.53
CA ASP A 211 -0.93 -3.47 12.25
C ASP A 211 -1.37 -3.02 13.66
N MET A 212 -2.56 -2.43 13.75
CA MET A 212 -3.11 -1.95 15.02
C MET A 212 -3.32 -3.11 16.00
N PHE A 213 -3.94 -4.21 15.57
CA PHE A 213 -4.14 -5.37 16.44
C PHE A 213 -2.83 -6.09 16.78
N THR A 214 -1.88 -6.16 15.85
CA THR A 214 -0.54 -6.70 16.13
C THR A 214 0.16 -5.87 17.21
N MET A 215 0.10 -4.53 17.11
CA MET A 215 0.69 -3.63 18.11
C MET A 215 0.04 -3.79 19.48
N LEU A 216 -1.29 -3.94 19.54
CA LEU A 216 -2.00 -4.18 20.80
C LEU A 216 -1.65 -5.55 21.39
N GLY A 217 -1.54 -6.59 20.56
CA GLY A 217 -1.12 -7.93 20.98
C GLY A 217 0.30 -7.96 21.52
N THR A 218 1.27 -7.40 20.78
CA THR A 218 2.68 -7.33 21.22
C THR A 218 2.86 -6.43 22.43
N GLY A 219 2.18 -5.29 22.49
CA GLY A 219 2.17 -4.42 23.67
C GLY A 219 1.65 -5.13 24.92
N SER A 220 0.59 -5.93 24.78
CA SER A 220 0.04 -6.75 25.87
C SER A 220 1.03 -7.82 26.32
N LEU A 221 1.75 -8.46 25.39
CA LEU A 221 2.76 -9.47 25.70
C LEU A 221 3.98 -8.86 26.43
N VAL A 222 4.44 -7.67 26.02
CA VAL A 222 5.52 -6.96 26.70
C VAL A 222 5.08 -6.53 28.10
N ALA A 223 3.86 -6.01 28.25
CA ALA A 223 3.31 -5.65 29.55
C ALA A 223 3.20 -6.88 30.48
N LEU A 224 2.80 -8.03 29.94
CA LEU A 224 2.78 -9.30 30.66
C LEU A 224 4.17 -9.69 31.16
N PHE A 225 5.18 -9.65 30.28
CA PHE A 225 6.54 -10.01 30.63
C PHE A 225 7.10 -9.09 31.73
N LEU A 226 6.87 -7.78 31.62
CA LEU A 226 7.25 -6.81 32.64
C LEU A 226 6.51 -7.03 33.97
N ALA A 227 5.23 -7.40 33.94
CA ALA A 227 4.47 -7.66 35.14
C ALA A 227 4.97 -8.91 35.88
N VAL A 228 5.24 -10.00 35.16
CA VAL A 228 5.85 -11.21 35.72
C VAL A 228 7.22 -10.90 36.31
N TRP A 229 8.03 -10.12 35.59
CA TRP A 229 9.37 -9.74 36.02
C TRP A 229 9.38 -8.83 37.26
N LEU A 230 8.47 -7.86 37.36
CA LEU A 230 8.43 -6.87 38.44
C LEU A 230 7.71 -7.36 39.70
N PHE A 231 6.64 -8.13 39.57
CA PHE A 231 5.71 -8.39 40.67
C PHE A 231 5.69 -9.83 41.15
N GLU A 232 6.41 -10.75 40.48
CA GLU A 232 6.42 -12.19 40.77
C GLU A 232 5.00 -12.83 40.90
N SER A 233 3.97 -12.15 40.42
CA SER A 233 2.56 -12.55 40.58
C SER A 233 2.00 -13.11 39.27
N VAL A 234 1.33 -14.26 39.38
CA VAL A 234 0.80 -15.04 38.25
C VAL A 234 -0.71 -14.77 38.02
N GLU A 235 -1.41 -14.10 38.94
CA GLU A 235 -2.85 -13.84 38.80
C GLU A 235 -3.25 -12.96 37.60
N PRO A 236 -2.58 -11.83 37.27
CA PRO A 236 -2.93 -11.03 36.09
C PRO A 236 -2.56 -11.71 34.76
N LEU A 237 -1.90 -12.87 34.80
CA LEU A 237 -1.39 -13.57 33.63
C LEU A 237 -2.52 -14.05 32.72
N ASN A 238 -3.60 -14.60 33.29
CA ASN A 238 -4.67 -15.22 32.52
C ASN A 238 -5.39 -14.23 31.61
N ILE A 239 -5.84 -13.08 32.15
CA ILE A 239 -6.58 -12.08 31.37
C ILE A 239 -5.71 -11.51 30.25
N THR A 240 -4.45 -11.18 30.55
CA THR A 240 -3.53 -10.58 29.57
C THR A 240 -3.19 -11.56 28.45
N VAL A 241 -3.01 -12.84 28.78
CA VAL A 241 -2.81 -13.92 27.81
C VAL A 241 -4.03 -14.06 26.90
N TYR A 242 -5.26 -14.08 27.44
CA TYR A 242 -6.49 -14.12 26.62
C TYR A 242 -6.63 -12.91 25.71
N ILE A 243 -6.27 -11.70 26.19
CA ILE A 243 -6.29 -10.48 25.37
C ILE A 243 -5.27 -10.58 24.22
N CYS A 244 -4.05 -11.02 24.52
CA CYS A 244 -3.00 -11.23 23.52
C CYS A 244 -3.47 -12.24 22.44
N PHE A 245 -4.05 -13.37 22.85
CA PHE A 245 -4.60 -14.34 21.91
C PHE A 245 -5.75 -13.76 21.09
N GLY A 246 -6.68 -13.03 21.73
CA GLY A 246 -7.80 -12.39 21.05
C GLY A 246 -7.32 -11.46 19.92
N PHE A 247 -6.32 -10.62 20.18
CA PHE A 247 -5.75 -9.73 19.16
C PHE A 247 -4.97 -10.49 18.07
N THR A 248 -4.23 -11.54 18.42
CA THR A 248 -3.53 -12.36 17.42
C THR A 248 -4.53 -13.05 16.49
N PHE A 249 -5.54 -13.74 17.03
CA PHE A 249 -6.56 -14.41 16.21
C PHE A 249 -7.39 -13.44 15.37
N LEU A 250 -7.68 -12.25 15.89
CA LEU A 250 -8.35 -11.21 15.11
C LEU A 250 -7.50 -10.73 13.94
N THR A 251 -6.19 -10.51 14.18
CA THR A 251 -5.22 -10.17 13.12
C THR A 251 -5.19 -11.24 12.05
N LEU A 252 -5.02 -12.52 12.43
CA LEU A 252 -4.96 -13.64 11.51
C LEU A 252 -6.26 -13.82 10.73
N SER A 253 -7.41 -13.60 11.37
CA SER A 253 -8.72 -13.69 10.73
C SER A 253 -8.91 -12.60 9.66
N ILE A 254 -8.49 -11.37 9.95
CA ILE A 254 -8.52 -10.26 8.98
C ILE A 254 -7.60 -10.56 7.80
N GLN A 255 -6.39 -11.04 8.07
CA GLN A 255 -5.41 -11.37 7.03
C GLN A 255 -5.91 -12.53 6.14
N CYS A 256 -6.38 -13.61 6.75
CA CYS A 256 -6.94 -14.76 6.04
C CYS A 256 -8.16 -14.38 5.21
N GLY A 257 -9.09 -13.62 5.79
CA GLY A 257 -10.30 -13.15 5.10
C GLY A 257 -9.98 -12.28 3.89
N ALA A 258 -9.07 -11.31 4.03
CA ALA A 258 -8.66 -10.43 2.94
C ALA A 258 -7.96 -11.20 1.80
N LEU A 259 -7.03 -12.10 2.13
CA LEU A 259 -6.34 -12.91 1.12
C LEU A 259 -7.27 -13.91 0.42
N THR A 260 -8.16 -14.55 1.18
CA THR A 260 -9.15 -15.48 0.62
C THR A 260 -10.09 -14.76 -0.33
N TRP A 261 -10.60 -13.58 0.07
CA TRP A 261 -11.43 -12.76 -0.80
C TRP A 261 -10.70 -12.34 -2.08
N ALA A 262 -9.45 -11.87 -1.96
CA ALA A 262 -8.64 -11.48 -3.11
C ALA A 262 -8.40 -12.67 -4.06
N ALA A 263 -8.08 -13.84 -3.50
CA ALA A 263 -7.88 -15.07 -4.26
C ALA A 263 -9.15 -15.54 -4.96
N CYS A 264 -10.28 -15.64 -4.26
CA CYS A 264 -11.57 -16.07 -4.82
C CYS A 264 -12.03 -15.10 -5.92
N SER A 265 -11.92 -13.78 -5.68
CA SER A 265 -12.28 -12.77 -6.69
C SER A 265 -11.44 -12.89 -7.95
N ALA A 266 -10.13 -13.12 -7.80
CA ALA A 266 -9.25 -13.35 -8.93
C ALA A 266 -9.54 -14.67 -9.65
N LEU A 267 -9.85 -15.75 -8.93
CA LEU A 267 -10.19 -17.05 -9.55
C LEU A 267 -11.44 -16.99 -10.41
N VAL A 268 -12.45 -16.21 -10.00
CA VAL A 268 -13.71 -16.04 -10.75
C VAL A 268 -13.48 -15.20 -12.01
N LYS A 269 -12.62 -14.17 -11.94
CA LYS A 269 -12.41 -13.20 -13.03
C LYS A 269 -11.20 -13.50 -13.91
N ALA A 270 -10.36 -14.47 -13.56
CA ALA A 270 -9.14 -14.78 -14.30
C ALA A 270 -9.43 -15.40 -15.67
N GLY A 271 -8.97 -14.73 -16.73
CA GLY A 271 -8.95 -15.29 -18.09
C GLY A 271 -7.68 -16.06 -18.45
N ASP A 272 -6.63 -15.97 -17.62
CA ASP A 272 -5.31 -16.59 -17.85
C ASP A 272 -4.99 -17.66 -16.79
N GLU A 273 -4.43 -18.78 -17.21
CA GLU A 273 -3.99 -19.90 -16.37
C GLU A 273 -2.91 -19.48 -15.36
N THR A 274 -2.03 -18.54 -15.72
CA THR A 274 -0.99 -18.02 -14.82
C THR A 274 -1.60 -17.29 -13.63
N LEU A 275 -2.61 -16.47 -13.91
CA LEU A 275 -3.34 -15.72 -12.89
C LEU A 275 -4.15 -16.65 -11.99
N ARG A 276 -4.78 -17.68 -12.58
CA ARG A 276 -5.52 -18.71 -11.83
C ARG A 276 -4.60 -19.48 -10.89
N SER A 277 -3.44 -19.90 -11.38
CA SER A 277 -2.43 -20.59 -10.57
C SER A 277 -1.94 -19.72 -9.41
N THR A 278 -1.69 -18.43 -9.67
CA THR A 278 -1.28 -17.47 -8.64
C THR A 278 -2.37 -17.26 -7.59
N ALA A 279 -3.63 -17.15 -8.01
CA ALA A 279 -4.76 -17.03 -7.10
C ALA A 279 -4.96 -18.30 -6.26
N CYS A 280 -4.75 -19.50 -6.82
CA CYS A 280 -4.72 -20.75 -6.05
C CYS A 280 -3.62 -20.74 -4.99
N LEU A 281 -2.40 -20.31 -5.33
CA LEU A 281 -1.30 -20.18 -4.37
C LEU A 281 -1.62 -19.17 -3.27
N LEU A 282 -2.31 -18.08 -3.60
CA LEU A 282 -2.77 -17.08 -2.62
C LEU A 282 -3.85 -17.65 -1.68
N LEU A 283 -4.73 -18.51 -2.18
CA LEU A 283 -5.72 -19.21 -1.37
C LEU A 283 -5.07 -20.24 -0.43
N VAL A 284 -4.08 -21.00 -0.91
CA VAL A 284 -3.30 -21.89 -0.03
C VAL A 284 -2.61 -21.07 1.05
N ASN A 285 -2.01 -19.95 0.67
CA ASN A 285 -1.34 -19.03 1.60
C ASN A 285 -2.29 -18.49 2.69
N SER A 286 -3.54 -18.13 2.34
CA SER A 286 -4.51 -17.64 3.33
C SER A 286 -4.85 -18.70 4.39
N VAL A 287 -4.96 -19.97 3.98
CA VAL A 287 -5.17 -21.10 4.90
C VAL A 287 -3.96 -21.32 5.81
N LEU A 288 -2.75 -21.29 5.24
CA LEU A 288 -1.52 -21.50 6.01
C LEU A 288 -1.28 -20.43 7.08
N ILE A 289 -1.68 -19.18 6.82
CA ILE A 289 -1.61 -18.08 7.79
C ILE A 289 -2.44 -18.36 9.03
N LEU A 290 -3.52 -19.13 8.93
CA LEU A 290 -4.32 -19.52 10.08
C LEU A 290 -3.77 -20.78 10.76
N ILE A 291 -3.41 -21.80 9.97
CA ILE A 291 -2.98 -23.10 10.49
C ILE A 291 -1.68 -23.00 11.28
N GLY A 292 -0.67 -22.28 10.78
CA GLY A 292 0.63 -22.17 11.45
C GLY A 292 0.51 -21.68 12.89
N PRO A 293 0.02 -20.45 13.14
CA PRO A 293 -0.13 -19.92 14.48
C PRO A 293 -1.04 -20.77 15.40
N VAL A 294 -2.09 -21.41 14.87
CA VAL A 294 -2.91 -22.36 15.65
C VAL A 294 -2.08 -23.53 16.16
N LEU A 295 -1.22 -24.10 15.31
CA LEU A 295 -0.29 -25.16 15.69
C LEU A 295 0.80 -24.65 16.63
N SER A 296 1.34 -23.45 16.41
CA SER A 296 2.28 -22.79 17.33
C SER A 296 1.68 -22.63 18.72
N PHE A 297 0.41 -22.22 18.80
CA PHE A 297 -0.29 -22.09 20.08
C PHE A 297 -0.58 -23.45 20.70
N ALA A 298 -1.05 -24.43 19.93
CA ALA A 298 -1.24 -25.79 20.43
C ALA A 298 0.07 -26.36 20.97
N GLY A 299 1.18 -26.11 20.28
CA GLY A 299 2.53 -26.41 20.75
C GLY A 299 2.83 -25.69 22.07
N LEU A 300 2.70 -24.37 22.11
CA LEU A 300 2.97 -23.59 23.33
C LEU A 300 2.15 -24.08 24.54
N PHE A 301 0.89 -24.42 24.34
CA PHE A 301 0.05 -25.00 25.40
C PHE A 301 0.51 -26.39 25.81
N ALA A 302 0.89 -27.26 24.86
CA ALA A 302 1.44 -28.57 25.18
C ALA A 302 2.76 -28.46 25.96
N LEU A 303 3.61 -27.48 25.64
CA LEU A 303 4.83 -27.17 26.40
C LEU A 303 4.51 -26.77 27.84
N LEU A 304 3.51 -25.91 28.04
CA LEU A 304 3.07 -25.48 29.37
C LEU A 304 2.42 -26.60 30.19
N LEU A 305 1.85 -27.60 29.54
CA LEU A 305 1.21 -28.77 30.16
C LEU A 305 2.15 -29.96 30.30
N GLU A 306 3.44 -29.81 29.96
CA GLU A 306 4.45 -30.88 29.95
C GLU A 306 4.04 -32.12 29.15
N ASP A 307 3.26 -31.94 28.07
CA ASP A 307 2.74 -33.04 27.25
C ASP A 307 3.75 -33.45 26.16
N PHE A 308 3.96 -34.77 26.03
CA PHE A 308 4.92 -35.38 25.10
C PHE A 308 4.57 -35.14 23.62
N LEU A 309 3.29 -34.93 23.29
CA LEU A 309 2.84 -34.63 21.92
C LEU A 309 3.37 -33.31 21.35
N PHE A 310 3.98 -32.46 22.19
CA PHE A 310 4.49 -31.14 21.84
C PHE A 310 5.45 -31.13 20.64
N ARG A 311 6.43 -32.03 20.60
CA ARG A 311 7.57 -31.90 19.66
C ARG A 311 7.19 -32.17 18.21
N SER A 312 6.35 -33.19 18.00
CA SER A 312 5.82 -33.52 16.67
C SER A 312 4.93 -32.38 16.12
N LEU A 313 4.08 -31.78 16.97
CA LEU A 313 3.26 -30.63 16.59
C LEU A 313 4.12 -29.42 16.19
N LEU A 314 5.21 -29.17 16.92
CA LEU A 314 6.14 -28.09 16.60
C LEU A 314 6.86 -28.31 15.26
N THR A 315 7.24 -29.54 14.92
CA THR A 315 7.82 -29.82 13.59
C THR A 315 6.81 -29.59 12.47
N VAL A 316 5.57 -30.02 12.67
CA VAL A 316 4.50 -29.81 11.69
C VAL A 316 4.23 -28.31 11.52
N ASP A 317 4.20 -27.55 12.61
CA ASP A 317 4.10 -26.10 12.58
C ASP A 317 5.24 -25.47 11.77
N VAL A 318 6.50 -25.75 12.12
CA VAL A 318 7.68 -25.25 11.39
C VAL A 318 7.60 -25.58 9.90
N ALA A 319 7.11 -26.76 9.54
CA ALA A 319 6.91 -27.13 8.15
C ALA A 319 5.88 -26.23 7.44
N PHE A 320 4.75 -25.95 8.08
CA PHE A 320 3.75 -25.01 7.58
C PHE A 320 4.30 -23.59 7.51
N GLN A 321 5.05 -23.15 8.51
CA GLN A 321 5.71 -21.85 8.56
C GLN A 321 6.68 -21.66 7.38
N VAL A 322 7.55 -22.65 7.10
CA VAL A 322 8.46 -22.60 5.95
C VAL A 322 7.68 -22.54 4.63
N CYS A 323 6.65 -23.37 4.46
CA CYS A 323 5.78 -23.32 3.28
C CYS A 323 5.11 -21.95 3.13
N ASN A 324 4.63 -21.36 4.21
CA ASN A 324 4.01 -20.05 4.23
C ASN A 324 5.00 -18.96 3.79
N VAL A 325 6.22 -18.96 4.33
CA VAL A 325 7.30 -18.03 3.95
C VAL A 325 7.63 -18.12 2.45
N LEU A 326 7.71 -19.33 1.91
CA LEU A 326 7.98 -19.56 0.48
C LEU A 326 6.83 -19.09 -0.43
N LEU A 327 5.58 -19.19 0.02
CA LEU A 327 4.41 -18.69 -0.69
C LEU A 327 4.21 -17.17 -0.55
N LEU A 328 4.54 -16.60 0.61
CA LEU A 328 4.51 -15.15 0.85
C LEU A 328 5.51 -14.43 -0.05
N SER A 329 6.73 -14.98 -0.17
CA SER A 329 7.81 -14.42 -0.97
C SER A 329 7.65 -14.57 -2.49
N GLY A 330 6.71 -15.40 -2.96
CA GLY A 330 6.57 -15.74 -4.38
C GLY A 330 7.70 -16.63 -4.93
N MET A 331 8.49 -17.25 -4.04
CA MET A 331 9.60 -18.13 -4.41
C MET A 331 9.11 -19.47 -4.95
N VAL A 332 7.90 -19.88 -4.57
CA VAL A 332 7.18 -21.04 -5.10
C VAL A 332 6.08 -20.57 -6.05
N GLY A 333 5.98 -21.22 -7.22
CA GLY A 333 5.01 -20.90 -8.27
C GLY A 333 5.62 -20.78 -9.67
N PRO A 334 4.76 -20.55 -10.69
CA PRO A 334 5.17 -20.36 -12.09
C PRO A 334 6.22 -19.23 -12.23
N ARG A 335 6.92 -19.20 -13.38
CA ARG A 335 8.24 -18.55 -13.53
C ARG A 335 8.35 -17.11 -13.03
N LEU A 336 7.27 -16.35 -12.97
CA LEU A 336 7.19 -15.11 -12.20
C LEU A 336 5.82 -14.98 -11.54
N MET A 337 5.76 -15.03 -10.20
CA MET A 337 4.71 -14.31 -9.49
C MET A 337 5.08 -12.82 -9.57
N SER A 338 4.95 -12.24 -10.76
CA SER A 338 5.37 -10.86 -11.00
C SER A 338 4.52 -9.93 -10.14
N LEU A 339 5.12 -8.83 -9.69
CA LEU A 339 4.39 -7.77 -9.00
C LEU A 339 3.22 -7.25 -9.86
N GLU A 340 3.36 -7.34 -11.19
CA GLU A 340 2.28 -7.10 -12.15
C GLU A 340 1.12 -8.10 -12.04
N THR A 341 1.39 -9.40 -11.81
CA THR A 341 0.34 -10.40 -11.61
C THR A 341 -0.40 -10.15 -10.29
N LEU A 342 0.33 -9.83 -9.22
CA LEU A 342 -0.28 -9.43 -7.94
C LEU A 342 -1.10 -8.14 -8.09
N LYS A 343 -0.63 -7.19 -8.90
CA LYS A 343 -1.38 -5.98 -9.24
C LYS A 343 -2.65 -6.29 -10.04
N LYS A 344 -2.60 -7.20 -11.01
CA LYS A 344 -3.79 -7.67 -11.73
C LYS A 344 -4.79 -8.35 -10.77
N ILE A 345 -4.31 -9.14 -9.81
CA ILE A 345 -5.16 -9.69 -8.74
C ILE A 345 -5.79 -8.58 -7.89
N ALA A 346 -5.01 -7.55 -7.52
CA ALA A 346 -5.50 -6.39 -6.77
C ALA A 346 -6.57 -5.60 -7.53
N GLU A 347 -6.40 -5.44 -8.84
CA GLU A 347 -7.36 -4.80 -9.74
C GLU A 347 -8.64 -5.64 -9.85
N LEU A 348 -8.52 -6.94 -10.10
CA LEU A 348 -9.64 -7.85 -10.24
C LEU A 348 -10.42 -8.05 -8.92
N SER A 349 -9.75 -7.96 -7.77
CA SER A 349 -10.40 -8.02 -6.46
C SER A 349 -11.20 -6.76 -6.09
N GLY A 350 -11.26 -5.76 -6.99
CA GLY A 350 -12.08 -4.54 -6.83
C GLY A 350 -11.39 -3.43 -6.03
N SER A 351 -10.20 -3.70 -5.50
CA SER A 351 -9.39 -2.74 -4.74
C SER A 351 -8.58 -1.76 -5.62
N GLY A 352 -8.56 -1.95 -6.94
CA GLY A 352 -7.71 -1.19 -7.87
C GLY A 352 -8.42 -0.22 -8.82
N LEU A 353 -9.73 -0.02 -8.74
CA LEU A 353 -10.46 0.78 -9.74
C LEU A 353 -10.15 2.28 -9.71
N ALA A 354 -9.67 2.82 -8.59
CA ALA A 354 -9.18 4.20 -8.54
C ALA A 354 -7.87 4.45 -9.34
N SER A 355 -7.22 3.40 -9.87
CA SER A 355 -5.92 3.49 -10.56
C SER A 355 -6.01 3.48 -12.09
N LYS A 356 -7.10 2.99 -12.70
CA LYS A 356 -7.22 3.03 -14.16
C LYS A 356 -7.92 4.31 -14.56
N ARG A 357 -7.12 5.29 -14.99
CA ARG A 357 -7.58 6.47 -15.72
C ARG A 357 -8.28 6.03 -16.99
N ILE A 358 -9.59 5.88 -16.91
CA ILE A 358 -10.43 5.60 -18.07
C ILE A 358 -11.14 6.90 -18.37
N ALA A 359 -10.83 7.47 -19.54
CA ALA A 359 -11.61 8.57 -20.06
C ALA A 359 -13.06 8.10 -20.28
N PHE A 360 -14.00 8.87 -19.77
CA PHE A 360 -15.43 8.60 -19.93
C PHE A 360 -16.07 9.81 -20.61
N PRO A 361 -16.41 9.73 -21.91
CA PRO A 361 -16.97 10.86 -22.67
C PRO A 361 -18.47 11.09 -22.40
N GLY A 362 -19.07 10.34 -21.48
CA GLY A 362 -20.52 10.23 -21.35
C GLY A 362 -21.11 9.05 -22.12
N HIS A 363 -22.35 8.71 -21.81
CA HIS A 363 -23.14 7.68 -22.48
C HIS A 363 -24.61 8.08 -22.51
N ILE A 364 -25.12 8.51 -23.67
CA ILE A 364 -26.53 8.86 -23.83
C ILE A 364 -27.22 7.78 -24.67
N SER A 365 -28.15 7.05 -24.05
CA SER A 365 -29.01 6.09 -24.75
C SER A 365 -30.26 6.80 -25.26
N ARG A 366 -30.78 6.39 -26.42
CA ARG A 366 -32.05 6.91 -26.97
C ARG A 366 -33.28 6.38 -26.22
N SER A 367 -33.15 5.20 -25.61
CA SER A 367 -34.25 4.47 -24.95
C SER A 367 -34.40 4.83 -23.48
N ALA A 368 -33.31 5.33 -22.88
CA ALA A 368 -33.28 5.70 -21.48
C ALA A 368 -34.30 6.81 -21.19
N ARG A 369 -34.97 6.71 -20.03
CA ARG A 369 -35.92 7.72 -19.54
C ARG A 369 -35.28 8.74 -18.61
N ASP A 370 -34.21 8.34 -17.94
CA ASP A 370 -33.51 9.12 -16.92
C ASP A 370 -32.07 9.39 -17.40
N CYS A 371 -31.52 10.55 -17.08
CA CYS A 371 -30.15 10.95 -17.37
C CYS A 371 -29.49 11.57 -16.15
N ILE A 372 -28.39 10.99 -15.67
CA ILE A 372 -27.56 11.60 -14.63
C ILE A 372 -26.67 12.66 -15.28
N VAL A 373 -26.95 13.93 -14.97
CA VAL A 373 -26.24 15.07 -15.55
C VAL A 373 -25.20 15.67 -14.63
N SER A 374 -25.27 15.41 -13.33
CA SER A 374 -24.23 15.82 -12.39
C SER A 374 -24.09 14.82 -11.26
N PHE A 375 -22.86 14.39 -11.00
CA PHE A 375 -22.55 13.36 -10.01
C PHE A 375 -21.32 13.73 -9.16
N PRO A 376 -21.33 13.49 -7.84
CA PRO A 376 -20.23 13.86 -6.97
C PRO A 376 -19.03 12.93 -7.13
N GLY A 377 -17.95 13.43 -7.73
CA GLY A 377 -16.72 12.66 -7.99
C GLY A 377 -16.04 12.03 -6.76
N LYS A 378 -16.40 12.45 -5.53
CA LYS A 378 -15.95 11.81 -4.28
C LYS A 378 -16.42 10.35 -4.15
N TYR A 379 -17.52 9.99 -4.79
CA TYR A 379 -18.15 8.67 -4.69
C TYR A 379 -17.79 7.79 -5.90
N SER A 380 -16.48 7.59 -6.12
CA SER A 380 -15.96 6.89 -7.31
C SER A 380 -16.48 5.46 -7.44
N GLU A 381 -16.63 4.71 -6.34
CA GLU A 381 -17.16 3.34 -6.37
C GLU A 381 -18.62 3.28 -6.86
N SER A 382 -19.44 4.25 -6.45
CA SER A 382 -20.83 4.38 -6.93
C SER A 382 -20.86 4.79 -8.39
N TRP A 383 -19.99 5.71 -8.79
CA TRP A 383 -19.83 6.10 -10.19
C TRP A 383 -19.41 4.93 -11.08
N ASP A 384 -18.41 4.15 -10.68
CA ASP A 384 -17.92 3.00 -11.44
C ASP A 384 -19.00 1.93 -11.64
N ARG A 385 -19.83 1.70 -10.62
CA ARG A 385 -20.99 0.82 -10.72
C ARG A 385 -21.99 1.36 -11.74
N ALA A 386 -22.22 2.67 -11.74
CA ALA A 386 -23.14 3.31 -12.66
C ALA A 386 -22.66 3.27 -14.12
N VAL A 387 -21.36 3.45 -14.35
CA VAL A 387 -20.75 3.28 -15.68
C VAL A 387 -20.86 1.81 -16.12
N SER A 388 -20.55 0.87 -15.22
CA SER A 388 -20.60 -0.57 -15.51
C SER A 388 -22.00 -1.07 -15.86
N SER A 389 -23.04 -0.58 -15.17
CA SER A 389 -24.43 -0.92 -15.49
C SER A 389 -24.83 -0.37 -16.87
N THR A 390 -24.43 0.84 -17.26
CA THR A 390 -24.72 1.34 -18.62
C THR A 390 -24.03 0.52 -19.73
N GLN A 391 -22.88 -0.09 -19.44
CA GLN A 391 -22.19 -0.97 -20.39
C GLN A 391 -22.87 -2.33 -20.55
N THR A 392 -23.42 -2.87 -19.46
CA THR A 392 -24.05 -4.20 -19.42
C THR A 392 -25.54 -4.18 -19.77
N GLN A 393 -26.25 -3.14 -19.34
CA GLN A 393 -27.66 -2.88 -19.56
C GLN A 393 -27.79 -1.57 -20.36
N LYS A 394 -27.62 -1.66 -21.68
CA LYS A 394 -27.45 -0.53 -22.61
C LYS A 394 -28.54 0.57 -22.61
N ASP A 395 -29.60 0.42 -21.82
CA ASP A 395 -30.79 1.28 -21.89
C ASP A 395 -31.41 1.64 -20.53
N ALA A 396 -30.79 1.27 -19.40
CA ALA A 396 -31.38 1.52 -18.08
C ALA A 396 -31.50 3.02 -17.78
N TYR A 397 -30.44 3.79 -18.05
CA TYR A 397 -30.38 5.24 -17.93
C TYR A 397 -29.17 5.80 -18.71
N SER A 398 -29.17 7.11 -18.93
CA SER A 398 -28.06 7.85 -19.55
C SER A 398 -27.13 8.47 -18.50
N LEU A 399 -25.88 8.72 -18.88
CA LEU A 399 -24.85 9.40 -18.09
C LEU A 399 -24.26 10.55 -18.92
N ALA A 400 -24.58 11.80 -18.62
CA ALA A 400 -24.01 12.94 -19.33
C ALA A 400 -22.66 13.40 -18.75
N CYS A 401 -22.32 13.02 -17.50
CA CYS A 401 -21.07 13.42 -16.86
C CYS A 401 -19.85 12.93 -17.66
N VAL A 402 -18.81 13.77 -17.71
CA VAL A 402 -17.60 13.56 -18.51
C VAL A 402 -16.37 13.56 -17.62
N PHE A 403 -15.47 12.61 -17.86
CA PHE A 403 -14.16 12.50 -17.20
C PHE A 403 -13.07 12.38 -18.27
N LEU A 404 -12.30 13.45 -18.48
CA LEU A 404 -11.19 13.47 -19.43
C LEU A 404 -9.88 13.26 -18.67
N THR A 405 -9.27 12.09 -18.80
CA THR A 405 -8.12 11.68 -17.96
C THR A 405 -6.76 11.78 -18.65
N ASP A 406 -6.75 12.14 -19.93
CA ASP A 406 -5.56 12.23 -20.78
C ASP A 406 -5.75 13.22 -21.93
N ALA A 407 -4.66 13.56 -22.61
CA ALA A 407 -4.65 14.55 -23.70
C ALA A 407 -5.52 14.15 -24.90
N ASP A 408 -5.57 12.85 -25.21
CA ASP A 408 -6.35 12.33 -26.33
C ASP A 408 -7.84 12.53 -26.08
N ALA A 409 -8.31 12.18 -24.87
CA ALA A 409 -9.66 12.44 -24.39
C ALA A 409 -10.00 13.93 -24.30
N GLY A 410 -8.99 14.80 -24.17
CA GLY A 410 -9.18 16.25 -24.22
C GLY A 410 -8.81 16.99 -22.93
N LEU A 411 -8.08 16.35 -22.01
CA LEU A 411 -7.45 17.04 -20.90
C LEU A 411 -6.53 18.15 -21.44
N GLY A 412 -6.65 19.36 -20.89
CA GLY A 412 -5.92 20.54 -21.34
C GLY A 412 -6.50 21.23 -22.58
N LYS A 413 -7.50 20.66 -23.25
CA LYS A 413 -8.13 21.28 -24.43
C LYS A 413 -9.18 22.33 -24.03
N HIS A 414 -9.25 23.40 -24.82
CA HIS A 414 -10.19 24.50 -24.63
C HIS A 414 -11.25 24.52 -25.73
N ALA A 415 -12.52 24.55 -25.33
CA ALA A 415 -13.66 24.64 -26.25
C ALA A 415 -14.18 26.08 -26.35
N SER A 416 -14.47 26.52 -27.57
CA SER A 416 -15.03 27.86 -27.86
C SER A 416 -16.37 28.06 -27.17
N ASN A 417 -16.59 29.24 -26.58
CA ASN A 417 -17.86 29.63 -25.98
C ASN A 417 -18.71 30.42 -27.00
N PRO A 418 -19.82 29.87 -27.51
CA PRO A 418 -20.66 30.57 -28.49
C PRO A 418 -21.22 31.90 -27.98
N ALA A 419 -21.42 32.05 -26.66
CA ALA A 419 -21.93 33.28 -26.07
C ALA A 419 -20.89 34.41 -26.03
N THR A 420 -19.59 34.08 -26.13
CA THR A 420 -18.51 35.07 -26.16
C THR A 420 -17.52 34.71 -27.27
N PRO A 421 -17.81 35.07 -28.54
CA PRO A 421 -16.98 34.72 -29.68
C PRO A 421 -15.50 35.06 -29.49
N GLY A 422 -14.62 34.12 -29.86
CA GLY A 422 -13.17 34.24 -29.68
C GLY A 422 -12.64 33.91 -28.28
N LYS A 423 -13.52 33.57 -27.33
CA LYS A 423 -13.19 33.13 -25.98
C LYS A 423 -13.64 31.68 -25.77
N CYS A 424 -12.98 30.97 -24.86
CA CYS A 424 -13.37 29.61 -24.46
C CYS A 424 -14.22 29.62 -23.18
N TRP A 425 -14.81 28.48 -22.83
CA TRP A 425 -15.66 28.36 -21.63
C TRP A 425 -14.93 28.68 -20.32
N CYS A 426 -13.60 28.48 -20.24
CA CYS A 426 -12.81 28.74 -19.03
C CYS A 426 -13.07 30.14 -18.44
N GLN A 427 -13.18 31.18 -19.29
CA GLN A 427 -13.40 32.54 -18.79
C GLN A 427 -14.71 32.67 -18.02
N GLN A 428 -15.75 31.94 -18.43
CA GLN A 428 -17.04 31.97 -17.77
C GLN A 428 -17.08 31.07 -16.54
N ILE A 429 -16.55 29.84 -16.63
CA ILE A 429 -16.71 28.85 -15.55
C ILE A 429 -15.65 28.99 -14.46
N TYR A 430 -14.47 29.51 -14.79
CA TYR A 430 -13.33 29.63 -13.87
C TYR A 430 -12.83 31.06 -13.68
N GLY A 431 -13.13 31.99 -14.60
CA GLY A 431 -12.48 33.30 -14.59
C GLY A 431 -10.94 33.19 -14.68
N PRO A 432 -10.22 34.22 -14.23
CA PRO A 432 -8.76 34.19 -14.14
C PRO A 432 -8.24 33.12 -13.17
N ILE A 433 -7.26 32.34 -13.60
CA ILE A 433 -6.61 31.29 -12.81
C ILE A 433 -5.20 31.75 -12.38
N PRO A 434 -4.80 31.52 -11.12
CA PRO A 434 -3.48 31.92 -10.64
C PRO A 434 -2.36 31.06 -11.22
N ALA A 435 -1.15 31.61 -11.28
CA ALA A 435 0.06 30.93 -11.75
C ALA A 435 0.35 29.61 -11.02
N SER A 436 0.00 29.51 -9.73
CA SER A 436 0.18 28.27 -8.96
C SER A 436 -0.59 27.07 -9.54
N ALA A 437 -1.65 27.28 -10.33
CA ALA A 437 -2.35 26.21 -11.02
C ALA A 437 -1.52 25.60 -12.17
N TYR A 438 -0.47 26.28 -12.63
CA TYR A 438 0.46 25.81 -13.66
C TYR A 438 1.65 25.04 -13.08
N LEU A 439 1.68 24.85 -11.77
CA LEU A 439 2.71 24.08 -11.07
C LEU A 439 2.10 22.77 -10.55
N SER A 440 2.74 21.66 -10.89
CA SER A 440 2.42 20.32 -10.37
C SER A 440 3.57 19.86 -9.49
N VAL A 441 3.29 19.57 -8.23
CA VAL A 441 4.29 19.13 -7.25
C VAL A 441 3.98 17.70 -6.83
N VAL A 442 4.95 16.80 -6.99
CA VAL A 442 4.81 15.41 -6.56
C VAL A 442 5.87 15.08 -5.54
N GLU A 443 5.45 14.75 -4.32
CA GLU A 443 6.35 14.19 -3.32
C GLU A 443 6.48 12.67 -3.56
N THR A 444 7.72 12.21 -3.67
CA THR A 444 8.05 10.79 -3.82
C THR A 444 9.02 10.39 -2.71
N SER A 445 8.61 9.50 -1.82
CA SER A 445 9.53 8.86 -0.89
C SER A 445 10.20 7.65 -1.57
N VAL A 446 11.50 7.44 -1.31
CA VAL A 446 12.27 6.32 -1.88
C VAL A 446 11.68 4.95 -1.50
N ALA A 447 10.90 4.89 -0.41
CA ALA A 447 10.28 3.67 0.10
C ALA A 447 8.94 3.30 -0.58
N GLU A 448 8.30 4.21 -1.32
CA GLU A 448 6.98 3.94 -1.91
C GLU A 448 7.09 3.21 -3.26
N GLN A 449 6.78 1.91 -3.26
CA GLN A 449 6.72 1.09 -4.49
C GLN A 449 5.73 1.61 -5.55
N ASN A 450 4.73 2.41 -5.16
CA ASN A 450 3.75 3.03 -6.08
C ASN A 450 4.20 4.41 -6.63
N SER A 451 5.34 4.94 -6.19
CA SER A 451 5.85 6.27 -6.59
C SER A 451 6.01 6.40 -8.11
N ASN A 452 6.51 5.37 -8.78
CA ASN A 452 6.73 5.38 -10.23
C ASN A 452 5.44 5.56 -11.04
N GLN A 453 4.35 4.90 -10.64
CA GLN A 453 3.07 5.01 -11.34
C GLN A 453 2.42 6.38 -11.09
N LYS A 454 2.42 6.83 -9.83
CA LYS A 454 1.93 8.17 -9.46
C LYS A 454 2.69 9.26 -10.23
N LEU A 455 4.01 9.11 -10.33
CA LEU A 455 4.87 10.04 -11.06
C LEU A 455 4.62 10.00 -12.57
N ALA A 456 4.44 8.82 -13.17
CA ALA A 456 4.11 8.68 -14.58
C ALA A 456 2.78 9.39 -14.90
N PHE A 457 1.77 9.24 -14.04
CA PHE A 457 0.50 9.94 -14.18
C PHE A 457 0.62 11.44 -14.03
N ALA A 458 1.33 11.91 -13.00
CA ALA A 458 1.55 13.34 -12.81
C ALA A 458 2.34 13.98 -13.96
N ARG A 459 3.27 13.23 -14.57
CA ARG A 459 3.99 13.65 -15.77
C ARG A 459 3.07 13.76 -16.98
N ALA A 460 2.27 12.74 -17.24
CA ALA A 460 1.31 12.76 -18.35
C ALA A 460 0.28 13.90 -18.19
N ASP A 461 -0.18 14.14 -16.97
CA ASP A 461 -1.06 15.26 -16.63
C ASP A 461 -0.41 16.61 -16.87
N ALA A 462 0.79 16.81 -16.32
CA ALA A 462 1.49 18.07 -16.47
C ALA A 462 1.80 18.36 -17.94
N GLU A 463 2.12 17.33 -18.72
CA GLU A 463 2.31 17.46 -20.16
C GLU A 463 1.02 17.84 -20.88
N ALA A 464 -0.08 17.11 -20.64
CA ALA A 464 -1.38 17.38 -21.24
C ALA A 464 -1.91 18.80 -20.91
N MET A 465 -1.67 19.26 -19.68
CA MET A 465 -2.13 20.56 -19.17
C MET A 465 -1.12 21.69 -19.38
N GLY A 466 0.05 21.42 -19.96
CA GLY A 466 1.12 22.40 -20.12
C GLY A 466 1.70 22.95 -18.81
N GLN A 467 1.61 22.20 -17.71
CA GLN A 467 2.12 22.58 -16.39
C GLN A 467 3.62 22.30 -16.23
N ARG A 468 4.25 22.99 -15.29
CA ARG A 468 5.60 22.68 -14.78
C ARG A 468 5.49 21.62 -13.69
N LEU A 469 6.06 20.43 -13.93
CA LEU A 469 6.18 19.38 -12.91
C LEU A 469 7.51 19.50 -12.15
N ILE A 470 7.46 19.46 -10.82
CA ILE A 470 8.62 19.27 -9.94
C ILE A 470 8.39 18.07 -9.00
N ILE A 471 9.48 17.39 -8.64
CA ILE A 471 9.43 16.16 -7.85
C ILE A 471 10.22 16.39 -6.57
N LYS A 472 9.52 16.46 -5.43
CA LYS A 472 10.18 16.57 -4.13
C LYS A 472 10.69 15.21 -3.69
N GLN A 473 12.00 15.06 -3.62
CA GLN A 473 12.71 13.88 -3.11
C GLN A 473 13.33 14.18 -1.73
N ASP A 474 14.45 13.54 -1.40
CA ASP A 474 15.18 13.68 -0.13
C ASP A 474 16.19 14.85 -0.15
N GLN A 475 15.99 15.84 -1.02
CA GLN A 475 16.87 17.02 -1.14
C GLN A 475 16.74 17.95 0.08
N GLY A 476 17.80 18.71 0.36
CA GLY A 476 17.81 19.67 1.46
C GLY A 476 16.80 20.80 1.26
N GLU A 477 16.27 21.36 2.35
CA GLU A 477 15.24 22.42 2.32
C GLU A 477 15.65 23.61 1.43
N MET A 478 16.91 24.03 1.47
CA MET A 478 17.40 25.15 0.65
C MET A 478 17.38 24.83 -0.85
N GLU A 479 17.75 23.61 -1.25
CA GLU A 479 17.71 23.16 -2.64
C GLU A 479 16.25 23.07 -3.14
N TRP A 480 15.36 22.56 -2.28
CA TRP A 480 13.92 22.51 -2.55
C TRP A 480 13.32 23.91 -2.74
N GLU A 481 13.63 24.85 -1.85
CA GLU A 481 13.16 26.24 -1.96
C GLU A 481 13.64 26.90 -3.26
N GLN A 482 14.88 26.67 -3.67
CA GLN A 482 15.42 27.19 -4.93
C GLN A 482 14.72 26.60 -6.15
N GLU A 483 14.54 25.27 -6.20
CA GLU A 483 13.84 24.59 -7.29
C GLU A 483 12.37 25.05 -7.39
N LEU A 484 11.68 25.15 -6.25
CA LEU A 484 10.31 25.61 -6.17
C LEU A 484 10.18 27.06 -6.66
N ALA A 485 11.10 27.95 -6.25
CA ALA A 485 11.11 29.34 -6.69
C ALA A 485 11.33 29.48 -8.21
N GLU A 486 12.19 28.64 -8.81
CA GLU A 486 12.38 28.59 -10.25
C GLU A 486 11.14 28.08 -10.98
N ALA A 487 10.54 27.00 -10.47
CA ALA A 487 9.34 26.41 -11.04
C ALA A 487 8.13 27.35 -10.98
N LEU A 488 8.01 28.17 -9.92
CA LEU A 488 6.98 29.21 -9.82
C LEU A 488 7.14 30.30 -10.89
N ARG A 489 8.38 30.74 -11.20
CA ARG A 489 8.61 31.69 -12.30
C ARG A 489 8.23 31.11 -13.67
N ASP A 490 8.52 29.83 -13.91
CA ASP A 490 8.09 29.14 -15.14
C ASP A 490 6.55 29.01 -15.20
N ALA A 491 5.91 28.70 -14.08
CA ALA A 491 4.46 28.63 -13.96
C ALA A 491 3.78 30.00 -14.21
N GLU A 492 4.35 31.10 -13.72
CA GLU A 492 3.90 32.47 -14.01
C GLU A 492 3.96 32.78 -15.51
N LYS A 493 5.09 32.45 -16.15
CA LYS A 493 5.25 32.62 -17.60
C LYS A 493 4.20 31.84 -18.39
N ARG A 494 4.01 30.56 -18.07
CA ARG A 494 2.99 29.69 -18.71
C ARG A 494 1.57 30.22 -18.51
N CYS A 495 1.27 30.71 -17.30
CA CYS A 495 -0.02 31.31 -16.98
C CYS A 495 -0.29 32.56 -17.84
N ALA A 496 0.70 33.44 -17.99
CA ALA A 496 0.59 34.62 -18.84
C ALA A 496 0.43 34.26 -20.33
N GLU A 497 1.22 33.30 -20.83
CA GLU A 497 1.14 32.81 -22.22
C GLU A 497 -0.23 32.19 -22.53
N ASN A 498 -0.80 31.44 -21.58
CA ASN A 498 -2.15 30.88 -21.70
C ASN A 498 -3.26 31.84 -21.24
N ARG A 499 -2.96 33.14 -21.10
CA ARG A 499 -3.93 34.21 -20.79
C ARG A 499 -4.77 33.93 -19.54
N GLU A 500 -4.14 33.39 -18.50
CA GLU A 500 -4.76 33.07 -17.21
C GLU A 500 -5.94 32.08 -17.31
N LEU A 501 -6.00 31.28 -18.38
CA LEU A 501 -7.01 30.23 -18.52
C LEU A 501 -6.67 29.05 -17.61
N ALA A 502 -7.61 28.13 -17.43
CA ALA A 502 -7.36 26.92 -16.65
C ALA A 502 -6.47 25.94 -17.42
N PRO A 503 -5.34 25.47 -16.87
CA PRO A 503 -4.43 24.55 -17.59
C PRO A 503 -5.06 23.18 -17.87
N TRP A 504 -6.05 22.76 -17.08
CA TRP A 504 -6.82 21.52 -17.33
C TRP A 504 -7.85 21.66 -18.47
N GLY A 505 -8.04 22.85 -19.02
CA GLY A 505 -8.95 23.08 -20.15
C GLY A 505 -10.44 23.14 -19.76
N CYS A 506 -11.29 23.28 -20.77
CA CYS A 506 -12.75 23.32 -20.64
C CYS A 506 -13.49 22.46 -21.66
N GLN A 507 -12.79 21.59 -22.39
CA GLN A 507 -13.41 20.65 -23.33
C GLN A 507 -14.47 19.77 -22.64
N TRP A 508 -14.19 19.32 -21.41
CA TRP A 508 -15.12 18.53 -20.61
C TRP A 508 -16.51 19.18 -20.47
N PHE A 509 -16.57 20.51 -20.39
CA PHE A 509 -17.82 21.24 -20.21
C PHE A 509 -18.63 21.28 -21.50
N GLU A 510 -17.95 21.44 -22.65
CA GLU A 510 -18.60 21.39 -23.96
C GLU A 510 -19.15 19.98 -24.25
N ASP A 511 -18.36 18.94 -23.99
CA ASP A 511 -18.78 17.55 -24.18
C ASP A 511 -19.96 17.20 -23.26
N TRP A 512 -19.88 17.60 -21.98
CA TRP A 512 -20.97 17.46 -21.03
C TRP A 512 -22.23 18.18 -21.50
N LYS A 513 -22.12 19.45 -21.91
CA LYS A 513 -23.24 20.24 -22.40
C LYS A 513 -23.90 19.57 -23.61
N ASN A 514 -23.10 19.08 -24.55
CA ASN A 514 -23.61 18.38 -25.72
C ASN A 514 -24.34 17.08 -25.33
N ASN A 515 -23.84 16.34 -24.34
CA ASN A 515 -24.55 15.18 -23.80
C ASN A 515 -25.89 15.55 -23.14
N VAL A 516 -25.94 16.66 -22.39
CA VAL A 516 -27.19 17.18 -21.80
C VAL A 516 -28.17 17.58 -22.90
N ASP A 517 -27.72 18.28 -23.94
CA ASP A 517 -28.57 18.70 -25.06
C ASP A 517 -29.20 17.48 -25.76
N ILE A 518 -28.44 16.40 -25.96
CA ILE A 518 -28.95 15.15 -26.54
C ILE A 518 -29.96 14.49 -25.60
N ALA A 519 -29.68 14.43 -24.29
CA ALA A 519 -30.61 13.87 -23.30
C ALA A 519 -31.95 14.64 -23.28
N VAL A 520 -31.90 15.97 -23.37
CA VAL A 520 -33.09 16.84 -23.46
C VAL A 520 -33.86 16.60 -24.77
N GLN A 521 -33.16 16.45 -25.90
CA GLN A 521 -33.78 16.07 -27.18
C GLN A 521 -34.49 14.72 -27.12
N HIS A 522 -34.01 13.80 -26.28
CA HIS A 522 -34.65 12.52 -26.01
C HIS A 522 -35.70 12.57 -24.89
N HIS A 523 -36.05 13.75 -24.39
CA HIS A 523 -37.03 13.97 -23.33
C HIS A 523 -36.72 13.21 -22.04
N GLN A 524 -35.44 13.05 -21.72
CA GLN A 524 -35.00 12.37 -20.51
C GLN A 524 -35.18 13.26 -19.28
N THR A 525 -35.55 12.66 -18.16
CA THR A 525 -35.53 13.33 -16.86
C THR A 525 -34.08 13.53 -16.43
N LEU A 526 -33.68 14.76 -16.15
CA LEU A 526 -32.32 15.07 -15.73
C LEU A 526 -32.18 14.91 -14.21
N HIS A 527 -31.10 14.29 -13.74
CA HIS A 527 -30.84 14.03 -12.31
C HIS A 527 -29.51 14.65 -11.87
N VAL A 528 -29.54 15.34 -10.72
CA VAL A 528 -28.38 15.96 -10.07
C VAL A 528 -28.21 15.36 -8.68
N PHE A 529 -27.05 14.75 -8.43
CA PHE A 529 -26.71 14.19 -7.11
C PHE A 529 -25.79 15.14 -6.33
N TYR A 530 -26.17 15.39 -5.07
CA TYR A 530 -25.44 16.21 -4.12
C TYR A 530 -24.68 15.34 -3.12
N PHE A 531 -23.65 15.90 -2.49
CA PHE A 531 -23.00 15.28 -1.34
C PHE A 531 -24.00 14.98 -0.21
N GLU A 532 -23.65 13.99 0.59
CA GLU A 532 -24.44 13.49 1.71
C GLU A 532 -24.90 14.60 2.67
N GLY A 533 -26.21 14.68 2.90
CA GLY A 533 -26.86 15.65 3.77
C GLY A 533 -26.93 17.08 3.20
N CYS A 534 -26.57 17.27 1.93
CA CYS A 534 -26.39 18.57 1.30
C CYS A 534 -27.21 18.77 0.02
N LYS A 535 -28.28 17.98 -0.18
CA LYS A 535 -29.27 18.17 -1.25
C LYS A 535 -29.68 19.64 -1.40
N GLY A 536 -29.56 20.16 -2.63
CA GLY A 536 -29.93 21.53 -3.01
C GLY A 536 -28.94 22.63 -2.56
N LYS A 537 -27.88 22.31 -1.80
CA LYS A 537 -26.90 23.30 -1.32
C LYS A 537 -25.76 23.51 -2.30
N GLY A 538 -25.18 24.72 -2.31
CA GLY A 538 -23.99 25.05 -3.11
C GLY A 538 -24.25 25.51 -4.54
N LYS A 539 -25.52 25.77 -4.89
CA LYS A 539 -25.89 26.41 -6.15
C LYS A 539 -25.39 27.86 -6.19
N MET A 540 -25.09 28.35 -7.38
CA MET A 540 -24.78 29.76 -7.62
C MET A 540 -25.25 30.21 -9.00
N ALA A 541 -25.42 31.51 -9.19
CA ALA A 541 -25.80 32.05 -10.49
C ALA A 541 -24.66 31.89 -11.52
N TRP A 542 -25.01 31.58 -12.77
CA TRP A 542 -24.04 31.39 -13.85
C TRP A 542 -23.10 32.57 -14.05
N ASP A 543 -23.60 33.80 -13.92
CA ASP A 543 -22.81 35.02 -14.12
C ASP A 543 -21.85 35.32 -12.97
N GLN A 544 -22.04 34.67 -11.81
CA GLN A 544 -21.12 34.75 -10.67
C GLN A 544 -20.00 33.71 -10.78
N LEU A 545 -20.10 32.74 -11.70
CA LEU A 545 -19.09 31.70 -11.83
C LEU A 545 -17.68 32.24 -12.04
N PRO A 546 -17.39 33.34 -12.79
CA PRO A 546 -16.03 33.87 -12.93
C PRO A 546 -15.42 34.41 -11.64
N ASP A 547 -16.25 34.80 -10.65
CA ASP A 547 -15.81 35.40 -9.40
C ASP A 547 -15.29 34.32 -8.42
N LYS A 548 -13.98 34.37 -8.14
CA LYS A 548 -13.31 33.44 -7.23
C LYS A 548 -13.87 33.48 -5.81
N GLN A 549 -14.20 34.65 -5.29
CA GLN A 549 -14.72 34.80 -3.93
C GLN A 549 -16.15 34.24 -3.85
N ALA A 550 -16.99 34.54 -4.83
CA ALA A 550 -18.33 33.97 -4.93
C ALA A 550 -18.29 32.43 -5.01
N ARG A 551 -17.39 31.86 -5.83
CA ARG A 551 -17.18 30.40 -5.89
C ARG A 551 -16.72 29.82 -4.56
N GLN A 552 -15.79 30.48 -3.86
CA GLN A 552 -15.30 30.00 -2.57
C GLN A 552 -16.41 30.01 -1.52
N GLU A 553 -17.24 31.06 -1.49
CA GLU A 553 -18.35 31.17 -0.56
C GLU A 553 -19.43 30.12 -0.85
N ALA A 554 -19.82 29.95 -2.12
CA ALA A 554 -20.76 28.92 -2.53
C ALA A 554 -20.27 27.50 -2.18
N ARG A 555 -18.94 27.29 -2.15
CA ARG A 555 -18.31 26.00 -1.83
C ARG A 555 -18.22 25.71 -0.33
N LYS A 556 -18.30 26.71 0.56
CA LYS A 556 -18.30 26.48 2.01
C LYS A 556 -19.61 25.80 2.42
N GLY A 557 -19.52 24.53 2.81
CA GLY A 557 -20.72 23.73 3.17
C GLY A 557 -21.61 23.35 1.98
N SER A 558 -21.04 23.36 0.77
CA SER A 558 -21.70 23.00 -0.49
C SER A 558 -22.07 21.52 -0.55
N GLY A 559 -23.16 21.22 -1.26
CA GLY A 559 -23.48 19.85 -1.70
C GLY A 559 -22.94 19.52 -3.10
N LEU A 560 -22.29 20.45 -3.78
CA LEU A 560 -21.75 20.31 -5.12
C LEU A 560 -20.22 20.39 -5.14
N GLY A 561 -19.59 19.53 -5.94
CA GLY A 561 -18.18 19.61 -6.30
C GLY A 561 -17.87 20.75 -7.28
N ALA A 562 -16.58 20.95 -7.57
CA ALA A 562 -16.10 22.09 -8.33
C ALA A 562 -16.66 22.19 -9.77
N SER A 563 -16.71 21.06 -10.51
CA SER A 563 -17.33 20.99 -11.84
C SER A 563 -18.86 21.06 -11.74
N GLN A 564 -19.44 20.34 -10.77
CA GLN A 564 -20.88 20.30 -10.54
C GLN A 564 -21.50 21.68 -10.31
N THR A 565 -20.79 22.58 -9.62
CA THR A 565 -21.26 23.97 -9.46
C THR A 565 -21.50 24.64 -10.81
N SER A 566 -20.60 24.45 -11.79
CA SER A 566 -20.75 25.01 -13.13
C SER A 566 -21.84 24.29 -13.93
N GLU A 567 -21.94 22.97 -13.82
CA GLU A 567 -22.99 22.16 -14.46
C GLU A 567 -24.39 22.62 -14.00
N VAL A 568 -24.64 22.68 -12.70
CA VAL A 568 -25.94 23.07 -12.13
C VAL A 568 -26.27 24.53 -12.43
N ALA A 569 -25.30 25.44 -12.31
CA ALA A 569 -25.50 26.84 -12.67
C ALA A 569 -25.87 27.02 -14.15
N TYR A 570 -25.33 26.18 -15.04
CA TYR A 570 -25.71 26.19 -16.46
C TYR A 570 -27.15 25.75 -16.65
N LEU A 571 -27.55 24.61 -16.05
CA LEU A 571 -28.91 24.09 -16.12
C LEU A 571 -29.93 25.14 -15.64
N ASP A 572 -29.65 25.80 -14.51
CA ASP A 572 -30.47 26.88 -13.98
C ASP A 572 -30.55 28.07 -14.94
N LYS A 573 -29.42 28.49 -15.53
CA LYS A 573 -29.35 29.60 -16.49
C LYS A 573 -30.21 29.37 -17.73
N VAL A 574 -30.16 28.16 -18.28
CA VAL A 574 -30.94 27.81 -19.49
C VAL A 574 -32.37 27.38 -19.18
N GLY A 575 -32.76 27.30 -17.90
CA GLY A 575 -34.11 26.94 -17.47
C GLY A 575 -34.45 25.45 -17.63
N LEU A 576 -33.44 24.57 -17.63
CA LEU A 576 -33.66 23.13 -17.69
C LEU A 576 -34.06 22.60 -16.30
N ARG A 577 -35.16 21.84 -16.25
CA ARG A 577 -35.63 21.20 -15.01
C ARG A 577 -34.86 19.92 -14.76
N TYR A 578 -34.52 19.67 -13.49
CA TYR A 578 -33.87 18.45 -13.04
C TYR A 578 -34.41 18.03 -11.67
N VAL A 579 -34.26 16.75 -11.34
CA VAL A 579 -34.56 16.18 -10.03
C VAL A 579 -33.29 16.18 -9.20
N GLU A 580 -33.39 16.71 -7.99
CA GLU A 580 -32.30 16.75 -7.03
C GLU A 580 -32.33 15.51 -6.15
N HIS A 581 -31.15 14.95 -5.90
CA HIS A 581 -30.97 13.77 -5.06
C HIS A 581 -29.85 14.00 -4.05
N ASP A 582 -30.04 13.47 -2.84
CA ASP A 582 -28.90 13.19 -1.97
C ASP A 582 -28.17 11.94 -2.49
N ILE A 583 -26.84 11.88 -2.39
CA ILE A 583 -26.08 10.71 -2.81
C ILE A 583 -26.50 9.42 -2.10
N MET A 584 -27.07 9.52 -0.90
CA MET A 584 -27.58 8.35 -0.18
C MET A 584 -28.79 7.72 -0.87
N GLU A 585 -29.50 8.46 -1.73
CA GLU A 585 -30.62 7.96 -2.55
C GLU A 585 -30.15 7.19 -3.80
N PHE A 586 -28.84 7.12 -4.05
CA PHE A 586 -28.31 6.63 -5.32
C PHE A 586 -28.55 5.14 -5.56
N GLU A 587 -28.41 4.30 -4.54
CA GLU A 587 -28.66 2.86 -4.66
C GLU A 587 -30.12 2.58 -4.99
N ASP A 588 -31.04 3.28 -4.32
CA ASP A 588 -32.47 3.16 -4.58
C ASP A 588 -32.82 3.65 -5.99
N PHE A 589 -32.16 4.71 -6.45
CA PHE A 589 -32.26 5.19 -7.83
C PHE A 589 -31.82 4.11 -8.83
N LEU A 590 -30.69 3.45 -8.61
CA LEU A 590 -30.22 2.38 -9.51
C LEU A 590 -31.14 1.16 -9.48
N ALA A 591 -31.51 0.69 -8.29
CA ALA A 591 -32.31 -0.51 -8.09
C ALA A 591 -33.73 -0.41 -8.66
N SER A 592 -34.26 0.81 -8.78
CA SER A 592 -35.57 1.04 -9.36
C SER A 592 -35.56 1.14 -10.89
N ARG A 593 -34.36 1.11 -11.52
CA ARG A 593 -34.12 1.23 -12.97
C ARG A 593 -33.50 -0.03 -13.58
N SER A 594 -33.00 -0.93 -12.73
CA SER A 594 -32.68 -2.32 -13.06
C SER A 594 -33.95 -3.17 -13.15
#